data_AF-A0A8T3U6I3-F1
#
_entry.id   AF-A0A8T3U6I3-F1
#
_cell.length_a   1.000
_cell.length_b   1.000
_cell.length_c   1.000
_cell.angle_alpha   90.00
_cell.angle_beta   90.00
_cell.angle_gamma   90.00
#
_symmetry.space_group_name_H-M   'P 1'
#
loop_
_entity.id
_entity.type
_entity.pdbx_description
1 polymer ?
#
loop_
_entity_poly.entity_id
_entity_poly.type
_entity_poly.pdbx_seq_one_letter_code
_entity_poly.pdbx_strand_id
1 'polypeptide(L)'
;NQTGEGWFLTAEMVEYIQNGINNIVCVQPFACLPNHVVGKGVIKTIREKYPNANISPIDYDPGASEANQTNRIKLMMAIAKDNLKK
;
A
#
# COMPACT_ATOMS: atom_id res chain seq x y z
N ASN A 1 -14.21 1.67 -16.75
CA ASN A 1 -13.00 0.83 -16.83
C ASN A 1 -12.26 1.21 -18.11
N GLN A 2 -11.58 2.36 -18.10
CA GLN A 2 -10.83 2.83 -19.25
C GLN A 2 -9.35 2.43 -19.07
N THR A 3 -8.69 2.07 -20.16
CA THR A 3 -7.27 1.72 -20.14
C THR A 3 -6.44 2.95 -19.76
N GLY A 4 -5.47 2.80 -18.85
CA GLY A 4 -4.52 3.88 -18.50
C GLY A 4 -4.77 4.59 -17.17
N GLU A 5 -5.83 4.22 -16.43
CA GLU A 5 -6.20 4.81 -15.13
C GLU A 5 -5.32 4.33 -13.94
N GLY A 6 -4.28 3.52 -14.18
CA GLY A 6 -3.45 2.97 -13.11
C GLY A 6 -2.71 4.02 -12.25
N TRP A 7 -2.53 5.24 -12.78
CA TRP A 7 -1.92 6.35 -12.05
C TRP A 7 -2.78 6.85 -10.88
N PHE A 8 -4.10 6.64 -10.90
CA PHE A 8 -5.01 7.09 -9.84
C PHE A 8 -4.61 6.52 -8.47
N LEU A 9 -4.20 5.25 -8.43
CA LEU A 9 -3.77 4.62 -7.17
C LEU A 9 -2.58 5.35 -6.53
N THR A 10 -1.64 5.84 -7.35
CA THR A 10 -0.51 6.65 -6.86
C THR A 10 -0.98 8.02 -6.39
N ALA A 11 -1.87 8.64 -7.13
CA ALA A 11 -2.43 9.94 -6.78
C ALA A 11 -3.20 9.87 -5.44
N GLU A 12 -4.05 8.88 -5.25
CA GLU A 12 -4.79 8.64 -4.00
C GLU A 12 -3.86 8.39 -2.82
N MET A 13 -2.81 7.57 -2.99
CA MET A 13 -1.81 7.37 -1.94
C MET A 13 -1.16 8.70 -1.52
N VAL A 14 -0.79 9.54 -2.48
CA VAL A 14 -0.17 10.85 -2.21
C VAL A 14 -1.16 11.80 -1.54
N GLU A 15 -2.41 11.84 -2.02
CA GLU A 15 -3.48 12.66 -1.44
C GLU A 15 -3.74 12.28 0.03
N TYR A 16 -3.84 10.98 0.34
CA TYR A 16 -3.98 10.50 1.71
C TYR A 16 -2.81 10.92 2.61
N ILE A 17 -1.58 10.77 2.12
CA ILE A 17 -0.39 11.19 2.88
C ILE A 17 -0.41 12.70 3.14
N GLN A 18 -0.79 13.52 2.15
CA GLN A 18 -0.91 14.97 2.29
C GLN A 18 -1.99 15.38 3.29
N ASN A 19 -3.04 14.56 3.46
CA ASN A 19 -4.08 14.73 4.47
C ASN A 19 -3.77 14.05 5.82
N GLY A 20 -2.51 13.67 6.06
CA GLY A 20 -2.05 13.12 7.34
C GLY A 20 -2.28 11.61 7.51
N ILE A 21 -2.82 10.93 6.50
CA ILE A 21 -3.07 9.49 6.51
C ILE A 21 -1.82 8.78 5.96
N ASN A 22 -0.87 8.52 6.86
CA ASN A 22 0.41 7.93 6.51
C ASN A 22 0.41 6.38 6.46
N ASN A 23 -0.60 5.73 7.04
CA ASN A 23 -0.69 4.27 7.07
C ASN A 23 -1.73 3.81 6.02
N ILE A 24 -1.27 3.15 4.96
CA ILE A 24 -2.12 2.78 3.82
C ILE A 24 -2.02 1.27 3.59
N VAL A 25 -3.17 0.59 3.53
CA VAL A 25 -3.26 -0.81 3.12
C VAL A 25 -3.81 -0.86 1.70
N CYS A 26 -3.05 -1.46 0.80
CA CYS A 26 -3.47 -1.66 -0.59
C CYS A 26 -3.92 -3.10 -0.76
N VAL A 27 -5.23 -3.34 -0.67
CA VAL A 27 -5.82 -4.66 -0.92
C VAL A 27 -5.96 -4.85 -2.42
N GLN A 28 -5.39 -5.92 -2.95
CA GLN A 28 -5.34 -6.16 -4.39
C GLN A 28 -5.64 -7.63 -4.71
N PRO A 29 -6.37 -7.92 -5.81
CA PRO A 29 -6.45 -9.28 -6.33
C PRO A 29 -5.13 -9.67 -6.99
N PHE A 30 -4.83 -10.97 -6.99
CA PHE A 30 -3.63 -11.49 -7.63
C PHE A 30 -3.62 -11.17 -9.14
N ALA A 31 -2.43 -10.90 -9.68
CA ALA A 31 -2.21 -10.53 -11.09
C ALA A 31 -2.91 -9.24 -11.60
N CYS A 32 -3.47 -8.39 -10.74
CA CYS A 32 -3.98 -7.08 -11.15
C CYS A 32 -2.83 -6.16 -11.61
N LEU A 33 -2.61 -6.03 -12.93
CA LEU A 33 -1.50 -5.27 -13.50
C LEU A 33 -1.38 -3.81 -13.00
N PRO A 34 -2.47 -3.03 -12.86
CA PRO A 34 -2.38 -1.69 -12.27
C PRO A 34 -1.79 -1.72 -10.85
N ASN A 35 -2.23 -2.64 -10.01
CA ASN A 35 -1.76 -2.72 -8.63
C ASN A 35 -0.33 -3.28 -8.53
N HIS A 36 0.04 -4.22 -9.38
CA HIS A 36 1.38 -4.82 -9.39
C HIS A 36 2.45 -3.90 -10.01
N VAL A 37 2.17 -3.31 -11.17
CA VAL A 37 3.14 -2.48 -11.90
C VAL A 37 3.17 -1.07 -11.33
N VAL A 38 2.00 -0.44 -11.17
CA VAL A 38 1.91 0.93 -10.68
C VAL A 38 1.93 0.93 -9.15
N GLY A 39 0.93 0.32 -8.50
CA GLY A 39 0.77 0.35 -7.05
C GLY A 39 2.03 -0.06 -6.29
N LYS A 40 2.50 -1.30 -6.48
CA LYS A 40 3.71 -1.82 -5.81
C LYS A 40 4.99 -1.16 -6.32
N GLY A 41 5.04 -0.78 -7.60
CA GLY A 41 6.20 -0.15 -8.23
C GLY A 41 6.53 1.23 -7.66
N VAL A 42 5.51 2.02 -7.29
CA VAL A 42 5.73 3.39 -6.78
C VAL A 42 6.04 3.46 -5.28
N ILE A 43 5.78 2.41 -4.50
CA ILE A 43 5.90 2.44 -3.02
C ILE A 43 7.28 2.93 -2.58
N LYS A 44 8.35 2.48 -3.24
CA LYS A 44 9.72 2.88 -2.91
C LYS A 44 9.90 4.40 -3.09
N THR A 45 9.50 4.92 -4.25
CA THR A 45 9.57 6.35 -4.56
C THR A 45 8.70 7.20 -3.64
N ILE A 46 7.52 6.73 -3.28
CA ILE A 46 6.66 7.43 -2.30
C ILE A 46 7.37 7.51 -0.95
N ARG A 47 7.97 6.42 -0.45
CA ARG A 47 8.70 6.42 0.83
C ARG A 47 9.92 7.33 0.83
N GLU A 48 10.61 7.48 -0.31
CA GLU A 48 11.72 8.42 -0.45
C GLU A 48 11.25 9.89 -0.34
N LYS A 49 10.06 10.21 -0.87
CA LYS A 49 9.48 11.55 -0.81
C LYS A 49 8.74 11.84 0.50
N TYR A 50 8.14 10.82 1.10
CA TYR A 50 7.33 10.87 2.30
C TYR A 50 7.85 9.83 3.30
N PRO A 51 8.87 10.16 4.12
CA PRO A 51 9.55 9.20 4.99
C PRO A 51 8.64 8.52 6.03
N ASN A 52 7.51 9.14 6.36
CA ASN A 52 6.53 8.60 7.30
C ASN A 52 5.51 7.65 6.63
N ALA A 53 5.53 7.51 5.29
CA ALA A 53 4.59 6.69 4.56
C ALA A 53 4.80 5.19 4.87
N ASN A 54 3.80 4.60 5.50
CA ASN A 54 3.72 3.18 5.85
C ASN A 54 2.67 2.48 4.97
N ILE A 55 3.09 2.12 3.76
CA ILE A 55 2.23 1.51 2.74
C ILE A 55 2.45 -0.01 2.70
N SER A 56 1.39 -0.81 2.81
CA SER A 56 1.47 -2.28 2.77
C SER A 56 0.54 -2.86 1.70
N PRO A 57 1.08 -3.49 0.63
CA PRO A 57 0.29 -4.25 -0.32
C PRO A 57 -0.10 -5.61 0.27
N ILE A 58 -1.35 -6.01 0.06
CA ILE A 58 -1.91 -7.29 0.54
C ILE A 58 -2.67 -7.96 -0.60
N ASP A 59 -2.19 -9.13 -1.00
CA ASP A 59 -2.85 -9.97 -2.00
C ASP A 59 -4.02 -10.70 -1.34
N TYR A 60 -5.23 -10.38 -1.80
CA TYR A 60 -6.46 -11.06 -1.42
C TYR A 60 -6.91 -11.94 -2.59
N ASP A 61 -6.47 -13.19 -2.57
CA ASP A 61 -6.71 -14.19 -3.60
C ASP A 61 -6.99 -15.56 -2.96
N PRO A 62 -7.87 -16.41 -3.53
CA PRO A 62 -8.15 -17.75 -3.01
C PRO A 62 -6.91 -18.65 -2.85
N GLY A 63 -5.86 -18.42 -3.65
CA GLY A 63 -4.60 -19.15 -3.57
C GLY A 63 -3.60 -18.61 -2.54
N ALA A 64 -3.86 -17.44 -1.94
CA ALA A 64 -3.00 -16.84 -0.92
C ALA A 64 -3.41 -17.31 0.48
N SER A 65 -2.43 -17.67 1.32
CA SER A 65 -2.74 -18.06 2.70
C SER A 65 -3.23 -16.88 3.53
N GLU A 66 -4.24 -17.12 4.37
CA GLU A 66 -4.73 -16.16 5.36
C GLU A 66 -3.61 -15.67 6.29
N ALA A 67 -2.67 -16.56 6.61
CA ALA A 67 -1.49 -16.24 7.40
C ALA A 67 -0.61 -15.15 6.75
N ASN A 68 -0.45 -15.15 5.42
CA ASN A 68 0.30 -14.10 4.72
C ASN A 68 -0.38 -12.74 4.90
N GLN A 69 -1.70 -12.67 4.67
CA GLN A 69 -2.48 -11.43 4.82
C GLN A 69 -2.38 -10.90 6.26
N THR A 70 -2.61 -11.77 7.23
CA THR A 70 -2.53 -11.45 8.66
C THR A 70 -1.15 -10.93 9.06
N ASN A 71 -0.06 -11.57 8.59
CA ASN A 71 1.30 -11.15 8.91
C ASN A 71 1.64 -9.78 8.31
N ARG A 72 1.18 -9.49 7.09
CA ARG A 72 1.38 -8.17 6.47
C ARG A 72 0.69 -7.06 7.27
N ILE A 73 -0.55 -7.29 7.71
CA ILE A 73 -1.29 -6.35 8.57
C ILE A 73 -0.56 -6.15 9.89
N LYS A 74 -0.13 -7.23 10.56
CA LYS A 74 0.61 -7.16 11.83
C LYS A 74 1.91 -6.36 11.70
N LEU A 75 2.68 -6.57 10.62
CA LEU A 75 3.90 -5.81 10.36
C LEU A 75 3.61 -4.33 10.09
N MET A 76 2.59 -4.02 9.28
CA MET A 76 2.17 -2.63 9.05
C MET A 76 1.76 -1.95 10.36
N MET A 77 0.97 -2.62 11.20
CA MET A 77 0.57 -2.10 12.50
C MET A 77 1.74 -1.91 13.47
N ALA A 78 2.75 -2.78 13.46
CA ALA A 78 3.94 -2.62 14.28
C ALA A 78 4.67 -1.32 13.93
N ILE A 79 4.88 -1.06 12.63
CA ILE A 79 5.47 0.20 12.14
C ILE A 79 4.59 1.40 12.53
N ALA A 80 3.27 1.29 12.38
CA ALA A 80 2.34 2.36 12.75
C ALA A 80 2.45 2.71 14.25
N LYS A 81 2.51 1.71 15.13
CA LYS A 81 2.69 1.90 16.58
C LYS A 81 4.03 2.53 16.92
N ASP A 82 5.11 2.15 16.24
CA ASP A 82 6.43 2.73 16.49
C ASP A 82 6.53 4.18 16.02
N ASN A 83 5.82 4.54 14.93
CA ASN A 83 5.72 5.92 14.49
C ASN A 83 4.92 6.82 15.44
N LEU A 84 3.96 6.28 16.22
CA LEU A 84 3.24 7.04 17.25
C LEU A 84 4.09 7.37 18.49
N LYS A 85 5.22 6.68 18.68
CA LYS A 85 6.14 6.91 19.80
C LYS A 85 7.23 7.95 19.47
N LYS A 86 7.35 8.34 18.20
CA LYS A 86 8.27 9.37 17.73
C LYS A 86 7.65 10.74 17.92
#